data_AF-A0A7Y4ZL31-F1
#
_entry.id   AF-A0A7Y4ZL31-F1
#
_cell.length_a   1.000
_cell.length_b   1.000
_cell.length_c   1.000
_cell.angle_alpha   90.00
_cell.angle_beta   90.00
_cell.angle_gamma   90.00
#
_symmetry.space_group_name_H-M   'P 1'
#
loop_
_entity.id
_entity.type
_entity.pdbx_description
1 polymer ?
#
loop_
_entity_poly.entity_id
_entity_poly.type
_entity_poly.pdbx_seq_one_letter_code
_entity_poly.pdbx_strand_id
1 'polypeptide(L)'
;MIAANVAGLHTTNLLAADVVDEKGTAPPGNMHDILTGTAADGTALTDTCTNWTSNAGNVNGILGHSDSTAASSSGRWNNAHPSRGCSAANLVGTGGNGRIYCFAIN
;
A
#
# COMPACT_ATOMS: atom_id res chain seq x y z
N MET A 1 -10.82 -11.72 -10.10
CA MET A 1 -11.48 -11.35 -8.83
C MET A 1 -10.44 -11.52 -7.73
N ILE A 2 -10.15 -10.49 -6.95
CA ILE A 2 -9.04 -10.48 -5.97
C ILE A 2 -9.44 -10.96 -4.57
N ALA A 3 -10.74 -10.90 -4.25
CA ALA A 3 -11.31 -11.42 -3.01
C ALA A 3 -12.83 -11.62 -3.18
N ALA A 4 -13.42 -12.48 -2.34
CA ALA A 4 -14.88 -12.71 -2.34
C ALA A 4 -15.67 -11.56 -1.71
N ASN A 5 -15.07 -10.82 -0.77
CA ASN A 5 -15.64 -9.66 -0.10
C ASN A 5 -14.53 -8.87 0.63
N VAL A 6 -14.88 -7.71 1.21
CA VAL A 6 -13.93 -6.85 1.92
C VAL A 6 -13.27 -7.55 3.11
N ALA A 7 -14.00 -8.36 3.88
CA ALA A 7 -13.41 -9.11 4.98
C ALA A 7 -12.37 -10.12 4.48
N GLY A 8 -12.66 -10.85 3.40
CA GLY A 8 -11.72 -11.78 2.76
C GLY A 8 -10.50 -11.08 2.17
N LEU A 9 -10.66 -9.84 1.67
CA LEU A 9 -9.53 -9.03 1.19
C LEU A 9 -8.50 -8.76 2.31
N HIS A 10 -8.97 -8.59 3.56
CA HIS A 10 -8.11 -8.38 4.73
C HIS A 10 -7.60 -9.68 5.39
N THR A 11 -7.91 -10.86 4.86
CA THR A 11 -7.32 -12.12 5.33
C THR A 11 -6.29 -12.70 4.37
N THR A 12 -6.26 -12.20 3.13
CA THR A 12 -5.33 -12.63 2.08
C THR A 12 -4.31 -11.54 1.75
N ASN A 13 -3.34 -11.87 0.89
CA ASN A 13 -2.50 -10.89 0.22
C ASN A 13 -2.96 -10.66 -1.22
N LEU A 14 -2.67 -9.48 -1.76
CA LEU A 14 -2.80 -9.23 -3.20
C LEU A 14 -1.58 -9.81 -3.91
N LEU A 15 -1.79 -10.65 -4.91
CA LEU A 15 -0.68 -11.13 -5.74
C LEU A 15 -0.26 -10.02 -6.69
N ALA A 16 1.04 -9.91 -6.97
CA ALA A 16 1.56 -8.91 -7.92
C ALA A 16 0.88 -8.97 -9.30
N ALA A 17 0.46 -10.16 -9.73
CA ALA A 17 -0.25 -10.37 -10.99
C ALA A 17 -1.67 -9.77 -11.01
N ASP A 18 -2.25 -9.49 -9.86
CA ASP A 18 -3.59 -8.91 -9.70
C ASP A 18 -3.57 -7.39 -9.53
N VAL A 19 -2.39 -6.78 -9.41
CA VAL A 19 -2.23 -5.34 -9.20
C VAL A 19 -1.74 -4.68 -10.48
N VAL A 20 -2.51 -3.70 -10.96
CA VAL A 20 -2.18 -2.88 -12.13
C VAL A 20 -2.37 -1.40 -11.83
N ASP A 21 -1.63 -0.56 -12.55
CA ASP A 21 -1.83 0.88 -12.58
C ASP A 21 -3.02 1.29 -13.47
N GLU A 22 -3.27 2.59 -13.61
CA GLU A 22 -4.38 3.13 -14.39
C GLU A 22 -4.32 2.81 -15.89
N LYS A 23 -3.18 2.32 -16.38
CA LYS A 23 -2.95 1.90 -17.77
C LYS A 23 -2.97 0.39 -17.92
N GLY A 24 -3.28 -0.36 -16.88
CA GLY A 24 -3.28 -1.83 -16.89
C GLY A 24 -1.87 -2.43 -16.85
N THR A 25 -0.85 -1.67 -16.42
CA THR A 25 0.54 -2.14 -16.32
C THR A 25 0.90 -2.47 -14.89
N ALA A 26 1.72 -3.51 -14.68
CA ALA A 26 2.23 -3.84 -13.35
C ALA A 26 3.06 -2.69 -12.77
N PRO A 27 2.91 -2.35 -11.47
CA PRO A 27 3.77 -1.39 -10.80
C PRO A 27 5.26 -1.80 -10.90
N PRO A 28 6.19 -0.84 -11.07
CA PRO A 28 7.61 -1.14 -10.99
C PRO A 28 7.96 -1.74 -9.62
N GLY A 29 8.79 -2.79 -9.59
CA GLY A 29 9.18 -3.45 -8.34
C GLY A 29 9.94 -2.55 -7.36
N ASN A 30 10.59 -1.49 -7.83
CA ASN A 30 11.21 -0.47 -6.95
C ASN A 30 10.25 0.66 -6.53
N MET A 31 8.96 0.52 -6.83
CA MET A 31 7.86 1.42 -6.44
C MET A 31 6.68 0.58 -5.90
N HIS A 32 7.00 -0.49 -5.15
CA HIS A 32 6.02 -1.46 -4.66
C HIS A 32 5.30 -1.02 -3.39
N ASP A 33 5.83 -0.04 -2.66
CA ASP A 33 5.18 0.52 -1.46
C ASP A 33 4.00 1.43 -1.82
N ILE A 34 2.82 1.10 -1.29
CA ILE A 34 1.55 1.78 -1.53
C ILE A 34 1.01 2.34 -0.21
N LEU A 35 0.56 3.60 -0.20
CA LEU A 35 -0.03 4.26 0.97
C LEU A 35 -1.38 3.63 1.31
N THR A 36 -1.54 3.19 2.56
CA THR A 36 -2.76 2.53 3.05
C THR A 36 -3.28 3.16 4.33
N GLY A 37 -2.42 3.42 5.32
CA GLY A 37 -2.82 4.02 6.60
C GLY A 37 -3.66 3.09 7.48
N THR A 38 -3.58 1.77 7.27
CA THR A 38 -4.44 0.78 7.92
C THR A 38 -3.66 -0.27 8.68
N ALA A 39 -4.29 -0.85 9.70
CA ALA A 39 -3.84 -2.10 10.28
C ALA A 39 -4.15 -3.26 9.32
N ALA A 40 -3.66 -4.44 9.68
CA ALA A 40 -3.75 -5.63 8.87
C ALA A 40 -5.21 -6.07 8.61
N ASP A 41 -6.12 -5.80 9.54
CA ASP A 41 -7.56 -6.08 9.44
C ASP A 41 -8.35 -5.00 8.68
N GLY A 42 -7.66 -3.96 8.18
CA GLY A 42 -8.25 -2.84 7.45
C GLY A 42 -8.77 -1.70 8.31
N THR A 43 -8.63 -1.77 9.64
CA THR A 43 -8.95 -0.63 10.51
C THR A 43 -7.97 0.52 10.30
N ALA A 44 -8.43 1.77 10.41
CA ALA A 44 -7.57 2.93 10.24
C ALA A 44 -6.58 3.07 11.42
N LEU A 45 -5.33 3.41 11.11
CA LEU A 45 -4.31 3.78 12.08
C LEU A 45 -4.13 5.31 12.14
N THR A 46 -3.31 5.78 13.09
CA THR A 46 -2.98 7.22 13.22
C THR A 46 -1.95 7.69 12.21
N ASP A 47 -1.10 6.77 11.74
CA ASP A 47 0.01 7.05 10.83
C ASP A 47 -0.52 7.13 9.39
N THR A 48 -1.08 8.29 9.05
CA THR A 48 -1.78 8.55 7.79
C THR A 48 -1.30 9.84 7.12
N CYS A 49 -0.06 10.28 7.36
CA CYS A 49 0.40 11.58 6.86
C CYS A 49 -0.52 12.74 7.31
N THR A 50 -0.95 12.71 8.57
CA THR A 50 -1.94 13.66 9.13
C THR A 50 -3.24 13.65 8.33
N ASN A 51 -3.94 12.51 8.27
CA ASN A 51 -5.15 12.33 7.47
C ASN A 51 -4.96 12.73 6.00
N TRP A 52 -3.80 12.41 5.44
CA TRP A 52 -3.40 12.68 4.06
C TRP A 52 -3.34 14.17 3.72
N THR A 53 -3.11 15.03 4.72
CA THR A 53 -3.01 16.50 4.55
C THR A 53 -1.61 17.05 4.73
N SER A 54 -0.63 16.22 5.08
CA SER A 54 0.76 16.62 5.32
C SER A 54 1.74 15.89 4.41
N ASN A 55 2.73 16.62 3.90
CA ASN A 55 3.91 16.09 3.21
C ASN A 55 5.20 16.26 4.03
N ALA A 56 5.08 16.54 5.33
CA ALA A 56 6.22 16.78 6.20
C ALA A 56 7.11 15.54 6.29
N GLY A 57 8.43 15.75 6.22
CA GLY A 57 9.41 14.66 6.20
C GLY A 57 9.54 13.89 7.51
N ASN A 58 9.01 14.43 8.61
CA ASN A 58 8.99 13.86 9.96
C ASN A 58 7.63 13.27 10.35
N VAL A 59 6.67 13.24 9.44
CA VAL A 59 5.37 12.56 9.60
C VAL A 59 5.37 11.36 8.68
N ASN A 60 4.77 10.26 9.12
CA ASN A 60 4.79 8.97 8.43
C ASN A 60 3.36 8.54 8.05
N GLY A 61 3.27 7.72 7.02
CA GLY A 61 2.08 6.96 6.66
C GLY A 61 2.37 5.46 6.66
N ILE A 62 1.40 4.63 7.01
CA ILE A 62 1.52 3.18 6.84
C ILE A 62 1.43 2.81 5.37
N LEU A 63 2.34 1.93 4.96
CA LEU A 63 2.48 1.39 3.62
C LEU A 63 2.15 -0.11 3.61
N GLY A 64 1.73 -0.61 2.46
CA GLY A 64 1.73 -2.04 2.15
C GLY A 64 2.31 -2.32 0.77
N HIS A 65 2.48 -3.60 0.45
CA HIS A 65 3.26 -4.04 -0.72
C HIS A 65 2.37 -4.50 -1.88
N SER A 66 2.73 -4.10 -3.11
CA SER A 66 2.04 -4.48 -4.34
C SER A 66 2.72 -5.63 -5.11
N ASP A 67 3.89 -6.07 -4.68
CA ASP A 67 4.75 -7.05 -5.35
C ASP A 67 4.75 -8.42 -4.65
N SER A 68 3.79 -8.68 -3.75
CA SER A 68 3.75 -9.95 -3.05
C SER A 68 3.64 -11.12 -4.02
N THR A 69 4.50 -12.12 -3.81
CA THR A 69 4.42 -13.42 -4.48
C THR A 69 3.81 -14.45 -3.55
N ALA A 70 3.34 -15.57 -4.09
CA ALA A 70 2.81 -16.69 -3.31
C ALA A 70 3.85 -17.31 -2.33
N ALA A 71 5.14 -16.98 -2.46
CA ALA A 71 6.24 -17.52 -1.68
C ALA A 71 6.96 -16.49 -0.78
N SER A 72 6.63 -15.20 -0.87
CA SER A 72 7.36 -14.15 -0.15
C SER A 72 6.56 -13.62 1.04
N SER A 73 7.22 -13.56 2.19
CA SER A 73 6.79 -12.84 3.40
C SER A 73 6.98 -11.32 3.30
N SER A 74 7.10 -10.77 2.08
CA SER A 74 7.37 -9.36 1.80
C SER A 74 6.16 -8.47 2.12
N GLY A 75 5.81 -8.36 3.39
CA GLY A 75 4.76 -7.45 3.86
C GLY A 75 3.35 -7.82 3.41
N ARG A 76 2.36 -7.33 4.16
CA ARG A 76 0.95 -7.38 3.74
C ARG A 76 0.65 -6.22 2.78
N TRP A 77 -0.29 -6.40 1.87
CA TRP A 77 -0.68 -5.37 0.90
C TRP A 77 -1.15 -4.06 1.54
N ASN A 78 -1.63 -4.12 2.79
CA ASN A 78 -2.22 -2.98 3.50
C ASN A 78 -1.48 -2.54 4.77
N ASN A 79 -0.50 -3.31 5.27
CA ASN A 79 0.18 -3.03 6.54
C ASN A 79 1.52 -3.77 6.61
N ALA A 80 2.52 -3.26 5.90
CA ALA A 80 3.88 -3.79 5.89
C ALA A 80 4.77 -3.01 6.87
N HIS A 81 4.87 -1.69 6.70
CA HIS A 81 5.71 -0.82 7.52
C HIS A 81 5.34 0.67 7.35
N PRO A 82 5.78 1.56 8.26
CA PRO A 82 5.70 3.00 8.04
C PRO A 82 6.63 3.45 6.90
N SER A 83 6.25 4.52 6.21
CA SER A 83 7.11 5.25 5.27
C SER A 83 8.30 5.90 5.98
N ARG A 84 9.38 6.23 5.27
CA ARG A 84 10.43 7.12 5.81
C ARG A 84 9.92 8.53 6.15
N GLY A 85 8.83 8.95 5.49
CA GLY A 85 8.09 10.17 5.74
C GLY A 85 7.20 10.51 4.53
N CYS A 86 6.34 11.51 4.68
CA CYS A 86 5.29 11.79 3.69
C CYS A 86 5.70 12.74 2.54
N SER A 87 6.94 13.22 2.51
CA SER A 87 7.46 13.99 1.38
C SER A 87 7.69 13.07 0.18
N ALA A 88 7.56 13.59 -1.05
CA ALA A 88 7.78 12.79 -2.26
C ALA A 88 9.15 12.10 -2.28
N ALA A 89 10.21 12.80 -1.87
CA ALA A 89 11.55 12.24 -1.78
C ALA A 89 11.66 11.10 -0.76
N ASN A 90 10.95 11.20 0.37
CA ASN A 90 10.93 10.13 1.37
C ASN A 90 10.11 8.93 0.92
N LEU A 91 8.99 9.12 0.22
CA LEU A 91 8.20 8.03 -0.36
C LEU A 91 9.02 7.26 -1.40
N VAL A 92 9.69 7.97 -2.32
CA VAL A 92 10.62 7.37 -3.29
C VAL A 92 11.78 6.67 -2.58
N GLY A 93 12.35 7.30 -1.55
CA GLY A 93 13.45 6.74 -0.77
C GLY A 93 13.05 5.56 0.12
N THR A 94 11.76 5.27 0.29
CA THR A 94 11.28 4.06 0.99
C THR A 94 11.18 2.87 0.03
N GLY A 95 10.79 3.12 -1.22
CA GLY A 95 10.41 2.06 -2.17
C GLY A 95 9.03 2.28 -2.81
N GLY A 96 8.45 3.48 -2.68
CA GLY A 96 7.14 3.84 -3.22
C GLY A 96 7.18 5.05 -4.14
N ASN A 97 6.01 5.58 -4.48
CA ASN A 97 5.88 6.82 -5.27
C ASN A 97 4.58 7.57 -4.94
N GLY A 98 4.08 7.45 -3.70
CA GLY A 98 2.80 8.03 -3.28
C GLY A 98 1.58 7.42 -3.96
N ARG A 99 1.66 6.14 -4.37
CA ARG A 99 0.55 5.41 -4.97
C ARG A 99 -0.48 5.02 -3.91
N ILE A 100 -1.73 4.85 -4.36
CA ILE A 100 -2.87 4.36 -3.57
C ILE A 100 -3.59 3.25 -4.36
N TYR A 101 -4.34 2.40 -3.65
CA TYR A 101 -5.24 1.45 -4.29
C TYR A 101 -6.60 2.07 -4.59
N CYS A 102 -7.15 1.76 -5.75
CA CYS A 102 -8.52 2.07 -6.14
C CYS A 102 -9.29 0.76 -6.31
N PHE A 103 -10.33 0.55 -5.50
CA PHE A 103 -11.18 -0.63 -5.58
C PHE A 103 -12.50 -0.29 -6.25
N ALA A 104 -12.91 -1.08 -7.24
CA ALA A 104 -14.24 -0.96 -7.84
C ALA A 104 -15.31 -1.40 -6.84
N ILE A 105 -16.41 -0.64 -6.78
CA ILE A 105 -17.61 -1.04 -6.02
C ILE A 105 -18.38 -2.11 -6.81
N ASN A 106 -18.94 -3.09 -6.11
CA ASN A 106 -19.84 -4.10 -6.67
C ASN A 106 -21.28 -3.57 -6.77
#